data_AF-A0A4R9IGN3-F1
#
_entry.id   AF-A0A4R9IGN3-F1
#
_cell.length_a   1.000
_cell.length_b   1.000
_cell.length_c   1.000
_cell.angle_alpha   90.00
_cell.angle_beta   90.00
_cell.angle_gamma   90.00
#
_symmetry.space_group_name_H-M   'P 1'
#
loop_
_entity.id
_entity.type
_entity.pdbx_description
1 polymer ?
#
loop_
_entity_poly.entity_id
_entity_poly.type
_entity_poly.pdbx_seq_one_letter_code
_entity_poly.pdbx_strand_id
1 'polypeptide(L)'
;MKPKKESSKVLNHPLFQELILMYQSSLKKRYSEENLKLYPEFSSIPRSKIDQLLYFFLEYLYPEYSKRKELDAAFDALSGFVNHPTKIWGILGNLALSIFRFGKHFPMALRAGLAALQSYVTAHQFEEELVMELDRQENQMGLLNSEFAMETLIAKVEKKKADAFRKDIGGLFKVFSDAELIRKIILIMEDILVKMESKGGLYTEADRKGISLGVTILKEGREIFDEMKTDEINLILQAIDRIEEDFYLRACEKYSN
;
A
#
# COMPACT_ATOMS: atom_id res chain seq x y z
N MET A 1 -18.20 21.02 1.74
CA MET A 1 -18.22 19.88 0.80
C MET A 1 -17.96 18.61 1.59
N LYS A 2 -18.82 17.59 1.48
CA LYS A 2 -18.51 16.27 2.04
C LYS A 2 -17.28 15.71 1.29
N PRO A 3 -16.30 15.08 1.96
CA PRO A 3 -15.19 14.46 1.27
C PRO A 3 -15.74 13.41 0.30
N LYS A 4 -15.20 13.38 -0.92
CA LYS A 4 -15.46 12.31 -1.88
C LYS A 4 -14.83 11.06 -1.25
N LYS A 5 -15.64 10.06 -0.90
CA LYS A 5 -15.12 8.79 -0.38
C LYS A 5 -14.12 8.23 -1.39
N GLU A 6 -12.91 7.92 -0.93
CA GLU A 6 -11.91 7.19 -1.71
C GLU A 6 -12.12 5.67 -1.55
N SER A 7 -13.26 5.25 -1.01
CA SER A 7 -13.66 3.85 -0.94
C SER A 7 -13.62 3.19 -2.32
N SER A 8 -12.93 2.05 -2.41
CA SER A 8 -12.91 1.18 -3.58
C SER A 8 -14.30 1.01 -4.19
N LYS A 9 -14.48 1.37 -5.46
CA LYS A 9 -15.77 1.17 -6.14
C LYS A 9 -16.15 -0.30 -6.29
N VAL A 10 -15.16 -1.20 -6.16
CA VAL A 10 -15.33 -2.63 -6.36
C VAL A 10 -15.54 -3.41 -5.06
N LEU A 11 -15.54 -2.76 -3.90
CA LEU A 11 -15.71 -3.43 -2.60
C LEU A 11 -17.02 -4.24 -2.48
N ASN A 12 -18.05 -3.84 -3.23
CA ASN A 12 -19.36 -4.52 -3.25
C ASN A 12 -19.54 -5.42 -4.47
N HIS A 13 -18.51 -5.58 -5.31
CA HIS A 13 -18.58 -6.46 -6.47
C HIS A 13 -18.66 -7.93 -6.01
N PRO A 14 -19.57 -8.75 -6.56
CA PRO A 14 -19.86 -10.09 -6.04
C PRO A 14 -18.67 -11.05 -6.10
N LEU A 15 -17.74 -10.83 -7.01
CA LEU A 15 -16.53 -11.66 -7.18
C LEU A 15 -15.26 -11.01 -6.62
N PHE A 16 -15.39 -9.91 -5.86
CA PHE A 16 -14.22 -9.18 -5.40
C PHE A 16 -13.39 -9.96 -4.38
N GLN A 17 -14.05 -10.75 -3.53
CA GLN A 17 -13.36 -11.59 -2.56
C GLN A 17 -12.50 -12.65 -3.26
N GLU A 18 -13.04 -13.29 -4.29
CA GLU A 18 -12.35 -14.30 -5.10
C GLU A 18 -11.19 -13.67 -5.89
N LEU A 19 -11.39 -12.46 -6.41
CA LEU A 19 -10.32 -11.69 -7.06
C LEU A 19 -9.19 -11.38 -6.07
N ILE A 20 -9.51 -11.01 -4.82
CA ILE A 20 -8.51 -10.78 -3.79
C ILE A 20 -7.67 -12.03 -3.56
N LEU A 21 -8.33 -13.17 -3.30
CA LEU A 21 -7.68 -14.46 -3.04
C LEU A 21 -6.80 -14.91 -4.23
N MET A 22 -7.29 -14.69 -5.45
CA MET A 22 -6.56 -14.97 -6.68
C MET A 22 -5.29 -14.12 -6.75
N TYR A 23 -5.37 -12.81 -6.49
CA TYR A 23 -4.19 -11.94 -6.56
C TYR A 23 -3.17 -12.26 -5.47
N GLN A 24 -3.62 -12.52 -4.24
CA GLN A 24 -2.74 -12.96 -3.15
C GLN A 24 -2.02 -14.27 -3.48
N SER A 25 -2.72 -15.23 -4.08
CA SER A 25 -2.13 -16.49 -4.53
C SER A 25 -1.09 -16.28 -5.63
N SER A 26 -1.39 -15.39 -6.59
CA SER A 26 -0.41 -14.99 -7.61
C SER A 26 0.82 -14.35 -6.99
N LEU A 27 0.67 -13.45 -6.02
CA LEU A 27 1.79 -12.81 -5.32
C LEU A 27 2.67 -13.85 -4.61
N LYS A 28 2.08 -14.79 -3.88
CA LYS A 28 2.82 -15.90 -3.25
C LYS A 28 3.62 -16.72 -4.25
N LYS A 29 3.06 -16.96 -5.45
CA LYS A 29 3.77 -17.64 -6.56
C LYS A 29 4.93 -16.80 -7.12
N ARG A 30 4.75 -15.49 -7.29
CA ARG A 30 5.82 -14.58 -7.77
C ARG A 30 7.02 -14.54 -6.83
N TYR A 31 6.80 -14.62 -5.53
CA TYR A 31 7.87 -14.63 -4.52
C TYR A 31 8.16 -16.03 -3.95
N SER A 32 7.79 -17.11 -4.67
CA SER A 32 8.14 -18.48 -4.27
C SER A 32 9.62 -18.76 -4.48
N GLU A 33 10.18 -19.75 -3.79
CA GLU A 33 11.58 -20.15 -3.97
C GLU A 33 11.88 -20.55 -5.42
N GLU A 34 10.92 -21.20 -6.08
CA GLU A 34 11.03 -21.63 -7.47
C GLU A 34 11.16 -20.44 -8.42
N ASN A 35 10.31 -19.40 -8.26
CA ASN A 35 10.36 -18.23 -9.13
C ASN A 35 11.61 -17.37 -8.85
N LEU A 36 12.03 -17.27 -7.60
CA LEU A 36 13.23 -16.50 -7.22
C LEU A 36 14.53 -17.07 -7.81
N LYS A 37 14.58 -18.37 -8.13
CA LYS A 37 15.73 -18.97 -8.85
C LYS A 37 15.95 -18.38 -10.25
N LEU A 38 14.93 -17.74 -10.83
CA LEU A 38 15.05 -17.03 -12.10
C LEU A 38 15.83 -15.71 -11.98
N TYR A 39 16.08 -15.24 -10.75
CA TYR A 39 16.75 -13.97 -10.44
C TYR A 39 17.97 -14.19 -9.54
N PRO A 40 19.02 -14.88 -10.02
CA PRO A 40 20.21 -15.21 -9.22
C PRO A 40 20.93 -13.99 -8.64
N GLU A 41 20.80 -12.82 -9.27
CA GLU A 41 21.33 -11.54 -8.79
C GLU A 41 20.75 -11.09 -7.44
N PHE A 42 19.55 -11.58 -7.07
CA PHE A 42 18.90 -11.26 -5.80
C PHE A 42 19.05 -12.39 -4.76
N SER A 43 19.85 -13.41 -5.05
CA SER A 43 20.04 -14.59 -4.17
C SER A 43 20.66 -14.27 -2.80
N SER A 44 21.30 -13.11 -2.65
CA SER A 44 21.84 -12.66 -1.36
C SER A 44 20.78 -12.09 -0.42
N ILE A 45 19.54 -11.84 -0.88
CA ILE A 45 18.45 -11.41 -0.01
C ILE A 45 18.01 -12.60 0.84
N PRO A 46 18.02 -12.50 2.19
CA PRO A 46 17.57 -13.59 3.05
C PRO A 46 16.10 -13.94 2.81
N ARG A 47 15.77 -15.24 2.75
CA ARG A 47 14.39 -15.71 2.56
C ARG A 47 13.43 -15.12 3.60
N SER A 48 13.87 -15.06 4.86
CA SER A 48 13.09 -14.47 5.95
C SER A 48 12.68 -13.01 5.69
N LYS A 49 13.51 -12.23 4.98
CA LYS A 49 13.18 -10.84 4.63
C LYS A 49 12.14 -10.76 3.53
N ILE A 50 12.22 -11.65 2.53
CA ILE A 50 11.20 -11.78 1.49
C ILE A 50 9.86 -12.16 2.12
N ASP A 51 9.86 -13.12 3.05
CA ASP A 51 8.65 -13.55 3.75
C ASP A 51 8.04 -12.44 4.62
N GLN A 52 8.88 -11.66 5.32
CA GLN A 52 8.41 -10.49 6.09
C GLN A 52 7.77 -9.42 5.19
N LEU A 53 8.39 -9.10 4.05
CA LEU A 53 7.84 -8.14 3.09
C LEU A 53 6.53 -8.64 2.48
N LEU A 54 6.48 -9.93 2.10
CA LEU A 54 5.29 -10.55 1.52
C LEU A 54 4.16 -10.59 2.55
N TYR A 55 4.45 -10.99 3.79
CA TYR A 55 3.47 -10.97 4.88
C TYR A 55 2.93 -9.56 5.10
N PHE A 56 3.81 -8.57 5.24
CA PHE A 56 3.40 -7.18 5.43
C PHE A 56 2.50 -6.69 4.29
N PHE A 57 2.86 -6.97 3.04
CA PHE A 57 2.05 -6.60 1.88
C PHE A 57 0.67 -7.23 1.95
N LEU A 58 0.60 -8.54 2.20
CA LEU A 58 -0.66 -9.28 2.30
C LEU A 58 -1.48 -8.87 3.52
N GLU A 59 -0.86 -8.38 4.60
CA GLU A 59 -1.54 -8.04 5.84
C GLU A 59 -2.11 -6.61 5.82
N TYR A 60 -1.45 -5.68 5.13
CA TYR A 60 -1.76 -4.24 5.20
C TYR A 60 -2.09 -3.57 3.88
N LEU A 61 -1.53 -4.04 2.75
CA LEU A 61 -1.76 -3.41 1.44
C LEU A 61 -2.76 -4.20 0.60
N TYR A 62 -2.76 -5.51 0.74
CA TYR A 62 -3.67 -6.38 0.02
C TYR A 62 -4.28 -7.48 0.93
N PRO A 63 -4.97 -7.06 2.01
CA PRO A 63 -5.58 -7.95 3.00
C PRO A 63 -6.75 -8.74 2.46
N GLU A 64 -7.12 -9.76 3.23
CA GLU A 64 -8.40 -10.47 3.10
C GLU A 64 -9.60 -9.50 3.15
N TYR A 65 -10.70 -9.89 2.51
CA TYR A 65 -11.85 -9.01 2.28
C TYR A 65 -12.43 -8.36 3.56
N SER A 66 -12.49 -9.10 4.68
CA SER A 66 -12.98 -8.56 5.95
C SER A 66 -12.10 -7.45 6.50
N LYS A 67 -10.78 -7.68 6.53
CA LYS A 67 -9.78 -6.71 6.98
C LYS A 67 -9.63 -5.55 5.98
N ARG A 68 -9.89 -5.80 4.69
CA ARG A 68 -9.93 -4.75 3.67
C ARG A 68 -10.95 -3.66 3.99
N LYS A 69 -12.14 -4.03 4.47
CA LYS A 69 -13.18 -3.05 4.88
C LYS A 69 -12.72 -2.18 6.05
N GLU A 70 -11.97 -2.76 6.99
CA GLU A 70 -11.45 -2.03 8.14
C GLU A 70 -10.35 -1.04 7.72
N LEU A 71 -9.42 -1.50 6.87
CA LEU A 71 -8.36 -0.67 6.33
C LEU A 71 -8.91 0.45 5.44
N ASP A 72 -9.90 0.19 4.57
CA ASP A 72 -10.56 1.22 3.76
C ASP A 72 -11.13 2.33 4.64
N ALA A 73 -11.81 1.97 5.73
CA ALA A 73 -12.38 2.96 6.65
C ALA A 73 -11.30 3.79 7.38
N ALA A 74 -10.19 3.16 7.75
CA ALA A 74 -9.05 3.84 8.38
C ALA A 74 -8.34 4.79 7.40
N PHE A 75 -8.12 4.35 6.17
CA PHE A 75 -7.48 5.14 5.12
C PHE A 75 -8.37 6.30 4.64
N ASP A 76 -9.68 6.10 4.52
CA ASP A 76 -10.65 7.18 4.26
C ASP A 76 -10.58 8.26 5.36
N ALA A 77 -10.49 7.85 6.63
CA ALA A 77 -10.34 8.78 7.74
C ALA A 77 -9.01 9.57 7.61
N LEU A 78 -7.89 8.88 7.38
CA LEU A 78 -6.57 9.47 7.17
C LEU A 78 -6.54 10.48 6.01
N SER A 79 -7.05 10.09 4.84
CA SER A 79 -7.15 10.96 3.65
C SER A 79 -7.97 12.21 3.93
N GLY A 80 -9.06 12.08 4.70
CA GLY A 80 -9.88 13.20 5.16
C GLY A 80 -9.15 14.22 6.04
N PHE A 81 -8.11 13.80 6.79
CA PHE A 81 -7.25 14.73 7.53
C PHE A 81 -6.28 15.45 6.61
N VAL A 82 -5.66 14.72 5.68
CA VAL A 82 -4.64 15.31 4.84
C VAL A 82 -5.20 16.26 3.79
N ASN A 83 -6.32 15.91 3.18
CA ASN A 83 -7.00 16.75 2.19
C ASN A 83 -7.66 18.01 2.81
N HIS A 84 -7.74 18.08 4.13
CA HIS A 84 -8.27 19.23 4.87
C HIS A 84 -7.25 19.75 5.88
N PRO A 85 -6.18 20.44 5.42
CA PRO A 85 -5.15 20.96 6.30
C PRO A 85 -5.72 21.88 7.39
N THR A 86 -6.87 22.53 7.21
CA THR A 86 -7.54 23.32 8.24
C THR A 86 -8.01 22.51 9.45
N LYS A 87 -8.41 21.24 9.26
CA LYS A 87 -8.70 20.30 10.36
C LYS A 87 -7.43 19.99 11.16
N ILE A 88 -6.30 19.86 10.47
CA ILE A 88 -4.97 19.66 11.07
C ILE A 88 -4.51 20.96 11.76
N TRP A 89 -4.63 22.14 11.14
CA TRP A 89 -4.29 23.43 11.73
C TRP A 89 -5.13 23.77 12.97
N GLY A 90 -6.37 23.29 13.06
CA GLY A 90 -7.17 23.38 14.29
C GLY A 90 -6.60 22.55 15.46
N ILE A 91 -5.85 21.48 15.17
CA ILE A 91 -5.08 20.67 16.13
C ILE A 91 -3.74 21.36 16.44
N LEU A 92 -3.07 21.85 15.38
CA LEU A 92 -1.71 22.40 15.43
C LEU A 92 -1.63 23.90 15.76
N GLY A 93 -2.74 24.63 15.85
CA GLY A 93 -2.77 26.07 16.10
C GLY A 93 -2.19 26.51 17.45
N ASN A 94 -2.07 25.59 18.41
CA ASN A 94 -1.32 25.78 19.67
C ASN A 94 0.05 25.07 19.67
N LEU A 95 0.48 24.50 18.54
CA LEU A 95 1.73 23.76 18.36
C LEU A 95 2.77 24.58 17.60
N ALA A 96 2.85 25.88 17.87
CA ALA A 96 4.01 26.67 17.44
C ALA A 96 5.33 25.98 17.83
N LEU A 97 5.37 25.24 18.95
CA LEU A 97 6.53 24.44 19.39
C LEU A 97 6.78 23.16 18.55
N SER A 98 5.78 22.33 18.23
CA SER A 98 6.01 21.14 17.40
C SER A 98 6.24 21.49 15.93
N ILE A 99 5.52 22.48 15.38
CA ILE A 99 5.79 23.00 14.03
C ILE A 99 7.22 23.59 13.97
N PHE A 100 7.69 24.29 15.00
CA PHE A 100 9.05 24.80 15.07
C PHE A 100 10.09 23.67 15.24
N ARG A 101 9.76 22.59 15.96
CA ARG A 101 10.60 21.38 16.09
C ARG A 101 10.74 20.61 14.77
N PHE A 102 9.71 20.62 13.93
CA PHE A 102 9.74 19.96 12.61
C PHE A 102 10.20 20.90 11.47
N GLY A 103 10.11 22.21 11.65
CA GLY A 103 10.59 23.24 10.73
C GLY A 103 10.13 23.03 9.27
N LYS A 104 11.03 23.28 8.32
CA LYS A 104 10.82 23.07 6.87
C LYS A 104 10.52 21.62 6.47
N HIS A 105 10.74 20.65 7.37
CA HIS A 105 10.57 19.22 7.08
C HIS A 105 9.17 18.69 7.38
N PHE A 106 8.33 19.46 8.09
CA PHE A 106 6.94 19.07 8.37
C PHE A 106 6.10 18.83 7.10
N PRO A 107 6.10 19.74 6.09
CA PRO A 107 5.38 19.49 4.84
C PRO A 107 5.94 18.30 4.06
N MET A 108 7.25 18.03 4.17
CA MET A 108 7.89 16.88 3.51
C MET A 108 7.48 15.56 4.17
N ALA A 109 7.46 15.49 5.49
CA ALA A 109 7.01 14.31 6.24
C ALA A 109 5.51 14.03 5.99
N LEU A 110 4.66 15.06 6.00
CA LEU A 110 3.26 14.92 5.60
C LEU A 110 3.11 14.44 4.16
N ARG A 111 3.90 14.97 3.21
CA ARG A 111 3.91 14.49 1.82
C ARG A 111 4.41 13.05 1.66
N ALA A 112 5.32 12.60 2.52
CA ALA A 112 5.79 11.23 2.52
C ALA A 112 4.79 10.27 3.17
N GLY A 113 4.13 10.66 4.26
CA GLY A 113 2.98 9.92 4.82
C GLY A 113 1.83 9.84 3.81
N LEU A 114 1.61 10.91 3.03
CA LEU A 114 0.71 10.92 1.87
C LEU A 114 1.11 9.95 0.77
N ALA A 115 2.41 9.76 0.52
CA ALA A 115 2.87 8.81 -0.48
C ALA A 115 2.47 7.37 -0.09
N ALA A 116 2.48 7.05 1.21
CA ALA A 116 1.97 5.75 1.67
C ALA A 116 0.46 5.60 1.48
N LEU A 117 -0.31 6.68 1.69
CA LEU A 117 -1.74 6.73 1.35
C LEU A 117 -1.97 6.60 -0.16
N GLN A 118 -1.08 7.18 -0.98
CA GLN A 118 -1.16 7.12 -2.44
C GLN A 118 -1.05 5.68 -2.94
N SER A 119 -0.17 4.86 -2.38
CA SER A 119 -0.06 3.43 -2.75
C SER A 119 -1.37 2.67 -2.52
N TYR A 120 -2.14 3.03 -1.50
CA TYR A 120 -3.46 2.46 -1.23
C TYR A 120 -4.50 2.91 -2.27
N VAL A 121 -4.51 4.19 -2.63
CA VAL A 121 -5.37 4.74 -3.69
C VAL A 121 -5.07 4.08 -5.04
N THR A 122 -3.80 3.91 -5.37
CA THR A 122 -3.39 3.27 -6.63
C THR A 122 -3.71 1.77 -6.64
N ALA A 123 -3.67 1.10 -5.48
CA ALA A 123 -4.15 -0.29 -5.36
C ALA A 123 -5.64 -0.41 -5.73
N HIS A 124 -6.49 0.53 -5.28
CA HIS A 124 -7.90 0.56 -5.68
C HIS A 124 -8.10 0.78 -7.17
N GLN A 125 -7.32 1.69 -7.77
CA GLN A 125 -7.40 1.91 -9.21
C GLN A 125 -7.00 0.65 -9.97
N PHE A 126 -5.95 -0.04 -9.52
CA PHE A 126 -5.52 -1.30 -10.11
C PHE A 126 -6.59 -2.40 -9.97
N GLU A 127 -7.23 -2.50 -8.80
CA GLU A 127 -8.36 -3.41 -8.56
C GLU A 127 -9.56 -3.10 -9.46
N GLU A 128 -9.89 -1.82 -9.66
CA GLU A 128 -10.95 -1.39 -10.58
C GLU A 128 -10.67 -1.87 -12.01
N GLU A 129 -9.42 -1.79 -12.47
CA GLU A 129 -9.03 -2.29 -13.80
C GLU A 129 -9.15 -3.82 -13.90
N LEU A 130 -8.72 -4.55 -12.86
CA LEU A 130 -8.81 -6.02 -12.85
C LEU A 130 -10.27 -6.50 -12.83
N VAL A 131 -11.13 -5.85 -12.07
CA VAL A 131 -12.57 -6.16 -12.05
C VAL A 131 -13.21 -5.81 -13.39
N MET A 132 -12.88 -4.65 -13.97
CA MET A 132 -13.36 -4.31 -15.31
C MET A 132 -12.96 -5.35 -16.36
N GLU A 133 -11.75 -5.89 -16.29
CA GLU A 133 -11.31 -6.92 -17.21
C GLU A 133 -11.97 -8.27 -16.92
N LEU A 134 -12.17 -8.62 -15.66
CA LEU A 134 -12.92 -9.80 -15.25
C LEU A 134 -14.36 -9.76 -15.76
N ASP A 135 -15.02 -8.61 -15.73
CA ASP A 135 -16.39 -8.40 -16.24
C ASP A 135 -16.53 -8.58 -17.75
N ARG A 136 -15.43 -8.53 -18.49
CA ARG A 136 -15.41 -8.81 -19.93
C ARG A 136 -15.30 -10.31 -20.27
N GLN A 137 -15.05 -11.16 -19.28
CA GLN A 137 -14.82 -12.58 -19.48
C GLN A 137 -16.15 -13.34 -19.46
N GLU A 138 -16.34 -14.23 -20.44
CA GLU A 138 -17.57 -15.04 -20.53
C GLU A 138 -17.73 -16.01 -19.35
N ASN A 139 -16.62 -16.55 -18.83
CA ASN A 139 -16.60 -17.46 -17.68
C ASN A 139 -15.71 -16.92 -16.55
N GLN A 140 -16.24 -15.94 -15.82
CA GLN A 140 -15.53 -15.24 -14.74
C GLN A 140 -15.02 -16.19 -13.65
N MET A 141 -15.88 -17.08 -13.15
CA MET A 141 -15.51 -18.04 -12.10
C MET A 141 -14.53 -19.10 -12.61
N GLY A 142 -14.69 -19.55 -13.85
CA GLY A 142 -13.72 -20.44 -14.48
C GLY A 142 -12.34 -19.79 -14.61
N LEU A 143 -12.30 -18.49 -14.95
CA LEU A 143 -11.05 -17.75 -14.98
C LEU A 143 -10.46 -17.59 -13.59
N LEU A 144 -11.22 -17.16 -12.58
CA LEU A 144 -10.72 -16.97 -11.22
C LEU A 144 -10.15 -18.24 -10.58
N ASN A 145 -10.68 -19.41 -10.95
CA ASN A 145 -10.18 -20.71 -10.51
C ASN A 145 -8.97 -21.22 -11.33
N SER A 146 -8.58 -20.51 -12.40
CA SER A 146 -7.43 -20.87 -13.24
C SER A 146 -6.11 -20.48 -12.59
N GLU A 147 -5.08 -21.29 -12.76
CA GLU A 147 -3.72 -20.97 -12.31
C GLU A 147 -3.09 -19.77 -13.03
N PHE A 148 -3.69 -19.35 -14.16
CA PHE A 148 -3.24 -18.22 -14.98
C PHE A 148 -4.19 -17.03 -14.93
N ALA A 149 -5.11 -17.00 -13.95
CA ALA A 149 -6.11 -15.95 -13.82
C ALA A 149 -5.46 -14.55 -13.80
N MET A 150 -4.44 -14.38 -12.97
CA MET A 150 -3.78 -13.09 -12.81
C MET A 150 -3.03 -12.67 -14.07
N GLU A 151 -2.27 -13.58 -14.69
CA GLU A 151 -1.57 -13.32 -15.94
C GLU A 151 -2.57 -12.92 -17.05
N THR A 152 -3.71 -13.60 -17.12
CA THR A 152 -4.76 -13.29 -18.11
C THR A 152 -5.32 -11.87 -17.90
N LEU A 153 -5.66 -11.51 -16.66
CA LEU A 153 -6.24 -10.20 -16.35
C LEU A 153 -5.21 -9.08 -16.50
N ILE A 154 -4.02 -9.24 -15.92
CA ILE A 154 -3.01 -8.19 -15.89
C ILE A 154 -2.48 -7.86 -17.30
N ALA A 155 -2.43 -8.84 -18.20
CA ALA A 155 -2.00 -8.63 -19.58
C ALA A 155 -2.88 -7.63 -20.36
N LYS A 156 -4.13 -7.44 -19.93
CA LYS A 156 -5.09 -6.50 -20.53
C LYS A 156 -5.13 -5.15 -19.81
N VAL A 157 -4.45 -5.01 -18.67
CA VAL A 157 -4.27 -3.73 -17.99
C VAL A 157 -3.26 -2.88 -18.76
N GLU A 158 -3.60 -1.62 -19.00
CA GLU A 158 -2.71 -0.66 -19.65
C GLU A 158 -1.36 -0.58 -18.92
N LYS A 159 -0.25 -0.70 -19.66
CA LYS A 159 1.11 -0.67 -19.11
C LYS A 159 1.33 0.52 -18.17
N LYS A 160 0.83 1.70 -18.54
CA LYS A 160 0.97 2.91 -17.73
C LYS A 160 0.35 2.77 -16.33
N LYS A 161 -0.79 2.07 -16.21
CA LYS A 161 -1.48 1.84 -14.94
C LYS A 161 -0.77 0.77 -14.12
N ALA A 162 -0.35 -0.33 -14.77
CA ALA A 162 0.47 -1.37 -14.12
C ALA A 162 1.81 -0.81 -13.59
N ASP A 163 2.51 -0.01 -14.40
CA ASP A 163 3.75 0.66 -14.02
C ASP A 163 3.53 1.66 -12.87
N ALA A 164 2.40 2.39 -12.87
CA ALA A 164 2.08 3.33 -11.80
C ALA A 164 1.89 2.59 -10.47
N PHE A 165 1.11 1.51 -10.48
CA PHE A 165 0.92 0.68 -9.29
C PHE A 165 2.24 0.09 -8.78
N ARG A 166 3.04 -0.50 -9.68
CA ARG A 166 4.37 -1.03 -9.35
C ARG A 166 5.29 0.02 -8.70
N LYS A 167 5.36 1.21 -9.29
CA LYS A 167 6.19 2.31 -8.79
C LYS A 167 5.71 2.83 -7.44
N ASP A 168 4.40 2.88 -7.21
CA ASP A 168 3.84 3.32 -5.93
C ASP A 168 4.10 2.31 -4.81
N ILE A 169 4.10 1.01 -5.11
CA ILE A 169 4.53 -0.03 -4.16
C ILE A 169 6.04 0.11 -3.86
N GLY A 170 6.88 0.27 -4.88
CA GLY A 170 8.32 0.51 -4.67
C GLY A 170 8.60 1.79 -3.88
N GLY A 171 7.83 2.85 -4.13
CA GLY A 171 7.88 4.11 -3.41
C GLY A 171 7.52 3.96 -1.94
N LEU A 172 6.50 3.15 -1.62
CA LEU A 172 6.14 2.84 -0.24
C LEU A 172 7.27 2.15 0.52
N PHE A 173 7.82 1.07 -0.04
CA PHE A 173 8.93 0.36 0.61
C PHE A 173 10.17 1.24 0.75
N LYS A 174 10.41 2.14 -0.20
CA LYS A 174 11.45 3.16 -0.08
C LYS A 174 11.21 4.10 1.10
N VAL A 175 9.96 4.53 1.35
CA VAL A 175 9.61 5.35 2.52
C VAL A 175 9.88 4.59 3.83
N PHE A 176 9.51 3.31 3.93
CA PHE A 176 9.80 2.50 5.12
C PHE A 176 11.30 2.31 5.37
N SER A 177 12.08 2.22 4.30
CA SER A 177 13.53 2.07 4.40
C SER A 177 14.25 3.34 4.89
N ASP A 178 13.63 4.52 4.76
CA ASP A 178 14.17 5.79 5.25
C ASP A 178 13.85 6.00 6.74
N ALA A 179 14.78 5.58 7.60
CA ALA A 179 14.66 5.63 9.05
C ALA A 179 14.36 7.03 9.61
N GLU A 180 14.95 8.06 9.01
CA GLU A 180 14.77 9.43 9.50
C GLU A 180 13.38 9.95 9.13
N LEU A 181 12.97 9.73 7.88
CA LEU A 181 11.68 10.16 7.37
C LEU A 181 10.54 9.50 8.12
N ILE A 182 10.56 8.16 8.22
CA ILE A 182 9.48 7.39 8.85
C ILE A 182 9.33 7.70 10.34
N ARG A 183 10.44 7.87 11.07
CA ARG A 183 10.41 8.30 12.48
C ARG A 183 9.74 9.66 12.64
N LYS A 184 10.01 10.61 11.74
CA LYS A 184 9.36 11.93 11.78
C LYS A 184 7.86 11.82 11.48
N ILE A 185 7.45 10.98 10.54
CA ILE A 185 6.03 10.74 10.23
C ILE A 185 5.31 10.16 11.46
N ILE A 186 5.87 9.11 12.06
CA ILE A 186 5.31 8.47 13.26
C ILE A 186 5.13 9.49 14.38
N LEU A 187 6.16 10.28 14.69
CA LEU A 187 6.08 11.32 15.74
C LEU A 187 4.98 12.34 15.48
N ILE A 188 4.78 12.75 14.22
CA ILE A 188 3.71 13.69 13.86
C ILE A 188 2.34 13.05 14.09
N MET A 189 2.16 11.79 13.69
CA MET A 189 0.89 11.09 13.83
C MET A 189 0.54 10.79 15.30
N GLU A 190 1.54 10.45 16.12
CA GLU A 190 1.39 10.28 17.57
C GLU A 190 1.04 11.60 18.27
N ASP A 191 1.70 12.71 17.91
CA ASP A 191 1.36 14.04 18.43
C ASP A 191 -0.09 14.42 18.10
N ILE A 192 -0.58 14.05 16.90
CA ILE A 192 -1.97 14.27 16.50
C ILE A 192 -2.93 13.44 17.36
N LEU A 193 -2.63 12.15 17.60
CA LEU A 193 -3.45 11.26 18.44
C LEU A 193 -3.64 11.81 19.85
N VAL A 194 -2.54 12.18 20.52
CA VAL A 194 -2.57 12.76 21.87
C VAL A 194 -3.45 14.01 21.92
N LYS A 195 -3.42 14.83 20.87
CA LYS A 195 -4.26 16.03 20.80
C LYS A 195 -5.73 15.74 20.55
N MET A 196 -6.04 14.74 19.73
CA MET A 196 -7.42 14.31 19.53
C MET A 196 -8.06 13.83 20.83
N GLU A 197 -7.31 13.13 21.68
CA GLU A 197 -7.76 12.73 23.02
C GLU A 197 -8.06 13.94 23.92
N SER A 198 -7.22 14.97 23.86
CA SER A 198 -7.39 16.19 24.67
C SER A 198 -8.57 17.09 24.22
N LYS A 199 -9.06 16.95 22.98
CA LYS A 199 -10.11 17.81 22.40
C LYS A 199 -11.45 17.06 22.26
N GLY A 200 -12.00 16.65 23.41
CA GLY A 200 -13.23 15.86 23.51
C GLY A 200 -14.39 16.42 22.67
N GLY A 201 -15.00 15.56 21.84
CA GLY A 201 -16.19 15.85 21.03
C GLY A 201 -15.93 16.35 19.61
N LEU A 202 -14.70 16.75 19.25
CA LEU A 202 -14.38 17.23 17.89
C LEU A 202 -14.03 16.09 16.92
N TYR A 203 -13.55 14.97 17.45
CA TYR A 203 -13.09 13.80 16.69
C TYR A 203 -13.89 12.57 17.04
N THR A 204 -14.18 11.75 16.03
CA THR A 204 -14.88 10.48 16.21
C THR A 204 -13.92 9.39 16.67
N GLU A 205 -14.48 8.29 17.18
CA GLU A 205 -13.68 7.10 17.48
C GLU A 205 -13.04 6.49 16.22
N ALA A 206 -13.74 6.57 15.09
CA ALA A 206 -13.23 6.12 13.79
C ALA A 206 -11.99 6.92 13.37
N ASP A 207 -11.98 8.24 13.59
CA ASP A 207 -10.82 9.09 13.29
C ASP A 207 -9.59 8.67 14.09
N ARG A 208 -9.76 8.43 15.39
CA ARG A 208 -8.66 8.00 16.29
C ARG A 208 -8.14 6.61 15.92
N LYS A 209 -9.05 5.67 15.63
CA LYS A 209 -8.68 4.34 15.17
C LYS A 209 -7.93 4.37 13.84
N GLY A 210 -8.35 5.19 12.88
CA GLY A 210 -7.67 5.33 11.59
C GLY A 210 -6.23 5.82 11.72
N ILE A 211 -5.99 6.87 12.52
CA ILE A 211 -4.63 7.37 12.77
C ILE A 211 -3.79 6.36 13.54
N SER A 212 -4.36 5.71 14.57
CA SER A 212 -3.67 4.67 15.34
C SER A 212 -3.22 3.52 14.45
N LEU A 213 -4.10 3.03 13.57
CA LEU A 213 -3.77 1.97 12.62
C LEU A 213 -2.67 2.40 11.66
N GLY A 214 -2.73 3.64 11.14
CA GLY A 214 -1.66 4.20 10.31
C GLY A 214 -0.30 4.23 11.03
N VAL A 215 -0.27 4.61 12.32
CA VAL A 215 0.96 4.57 13.13
C VAL A 215 1.50 3.14 13.26
N THR A 216 0.63 2.15 13.52
CA THR A 216 1.02 0.74 13.58
C THR A 216 1.63 0.27 12.27
N ILE A 217 0.98 0.54 11.13
CA ILE A 217 1.50 0.17 9.79
C ILE A 217 2.88 0.78 9.53
N LEU A 218 3.08 2.05 9.90
CA LEU A 218 4.37 2.73 9.71
C LEU A 218 5.48 2.13 10.59
N LYS A 219 5.14 1.72 11.83
CA LYS A 219 6.09 1.06 12.74
C LYS A 219 6.47 -0.32 12.23
N GLU A 220 5.49 -1.17 11.93
CA GLU A 220 5.75 -2.52 11.42
C GLU A 220 6.46 -2.50 10.07
N GLY A 221 6.08 -1.59 9.17
CA GLY A 221 6.78 -1.42 7.89
C GLY A 221 8.23 -1.01 8.07
N ARG A 222 8.53 -0.16 9.06
CA ARG A 222 9.89 0.24 9.40
C ARG A 222 10.72 -0.92 9.95
N GLU A 223 10.14 -1.72 10.84
CA GLU A 223 10.82 -2.84 11.50
C GLU A 223 11.39 -3.86 10.50
N ILE A 224 10.78 -4.02 9.32
CA ILE A 224 11.29 -4.90 8.25
C ILE A 224 12.70 -4.48 7.81
N PHE A 225 12.96 -3.17 7.74
CA PHE A 225 14.22 -2.59 7.26
C PHE A 225 15.17 -2.20 8.39
N ASP A 226 14.83 -2.49 9.64
CA ASP A 226 15.74 -2.27 10.74
C ASP A 226 17.00 -3.15 10.59
N GLU A 227 18.13 -2.55 10.96
CA GLU A 227 19.46 -3.18 10.91
C GLU A 227 19.97 -3.55 9.50
N MET A 228 19.22 -3.24 8.44
CA MET A 228 19.63 -3.46 7.05
C MET A 228 20.60 -2.38 6.56
N LYS A 229 21.58 -2.80 5.76
CA LYS A 229 22.49 -1.88 5.06
C LYS A 229 21.81 -1.28 3.83
N THR A 230 22.26 -0.10 3.42
CA THR A 230 21.74 0.60 2.23
C THR A 230 21.79 -0.26 0.97
N ASP A 231 22.86 -1.05 0.78
CA ASP A 231 22.98 -1.92 -0.39
C ASP A 231 21.95 -3.06 -0.39
N GLU A 232 21.63 -3.62 0.78
CA GLU A 232 20.60 -4.66 0.92
C GLU A 232 19.20 -4.10 0.65
N ILE A 233 18.93 -2.89 1.16
CA ILE A 233 17.70 -2.15 0.88
C ILE A 233 17.55 -1.90 -0.62
N ASN A 234 18.59 -1.39 -1.26
CA ASN A 234 18.59 -1.13 -2.71
C ASN A 234 18.33 -2.40 -3.51
N LEU A 235 18.95 -3.52 -3.10
CA LEU A 235 18.77 -4.81 -3.74
C LEU A 235 17.31 -5.30 -3.62
N ILE A 236 16.68 -5.16 -2.46
CA ILE A 236 15.25 -5.47 -2.26
C ILE A 236 14.36 -4.63 -3.17
N LEU A 237 14.59 -3.31 -3.20
CA LEU A 237 13.76 -2.41 -4.02
C LEU A 237 13.90 -2.73 -5.51
N GLN A 238 15.10 -3.08 -5.97
CA GLN A 238 15.35 -3.54 -7.33
C GLN A 238 14.66 -4.88 -7.61
N ALA A 239 14.72 -5.83 -6.67
CA ALA A 239 14.08 -7.13 -6.81
C ALA A 239 12.56 -7.00 -6.97
N ILE A 240 11.91 -6.18 -6.15
CA ILE A 240 10.47 -5.92 -6.25
C ILE A 240 10.12 -5.32 -7.63
N ASP A 241 10.83 -4.27 -8.06
CA ASP A 241 10.55 -3.63 -9.35
C ASP A 241 10.73 -4.61 -10.52
N ARG A 242 11.83 -5.40 -10.49
CA ARG A 242 12.18 -6.34 -11.55
C ARG A 242 11.24 -7.53 -11.63
N ILE A 243 10.90 -8.16 -10.50
CA ILE A 243 10.01 -9.32 -10.45
C ILE A 243 8.60 -8.94 -10.92
N GLU A 244 8.07 -7.80 -10.47
CA GLU A 244 6.75 -7.35 -10.87
C GLU A 244 6.71 -6.91 -12.35
N GLU A 245 7.78 -6.27 -12.85
CA GLU A 245 7.91 -5.93 -14.27
C GLU A 245 7.94 -7.18 -15.16
N ASP A 246 8.81 -8.14 -14.83
CA ASP A 246 8.95 -9.37 -15.62
C ASP A 246 7.70 -10.24 -15.55
N PHE A 247 6.94 -10.21 -14.45
CA PHE A 247 5.63 -10.84 -14.39
C PHE A 247 4.64 -10.20 -15.37
N TYR A 248 4.54 -8.87 -15.38
CA TYR A 248 3.68 -8.14 -16.31
C TYR A 248 4.06 -8.42 -17.77
N LEU A 249 5.35 -8.32 -18.12
CA LEU A 249 5.82 -8.52 -19.48
C LEU A 249 5.55 -9.95 -19.98
N ARG A 250 5.83 -10.97 -19.16
CA ARG A 250 5.52 -12.37 -19.51
C ARG A 250 4.02 -12.60 -19.70
N ALA A 251 3.20 -11.98 -18.86
CA ALA A 251 1.75 -12.04 -19.00
C ALA A 251 1.31 -11.41 -20.33
N CYS A 252 1.80 -10.23 -20.66
CA CYS A 252 1.55 -9.59 -21.96
C CYS A 252 2.03 -10.46 -23.12
N GLU A 253 3.24 -11.00 -23.09
CA GLU A 253 3.75 -11.87 -24.17
C GLU A 253 2.87 -13.11 -24.39
N LYS A 254 2.41 -13.74 -23.30
CA LYS A 254 1.58 -14.94 -23.36
C LYS A 254 0.15 -14.67 -23.85
N TYR A 255 -0.39 -13.49 -23.57
CA TYR A 255 -1.79 -13.12 -23.84
C TYR A 255 -1.94 -11.92 -24.80
N SER A 256 -0.89 -11.60 -25.55
CA SER A 256 -0.91 -10.68 -26.71
C SER A 256 -1.61 -11.36 -27.88
N ASN A 257 -2.93 -11.43 -27.79
CA ASN A 257 -3.84 -11.56 -28.93
C ASN A 257 -4.64 -10.27 -29.04
#